data_AF-A0AAD1HTI9-F1
#
_entry.id   AF-A0AAD1HTI9-F1
#
_cell.length_a   1.000
_cell.length_b   1.000
_cell.length_c   1.000
_cell.angle_alpha   90.00
_cell.angle_beta   90.00
_cell.angle_gamma   90.00
#
_symmetry.space_group_name_H-M   'P 1'
#
loop_
_entity.id
_entity.type
_entity.pdbx_description
1 polymer ?
#
loop_
_entity_poly.entity_id
_entity_poly.type
_entity_poly.pdbx_seq_one_letter_code
_entity_poly.pdbx_strand_id
1 'polypeptide(L)'
;MLLLSRIAGQDVRAAGDRVIGRLADLTVILSQPSGRHVVERVLITRRHDVPLLVPWDQVISFERDQLTITEDNQYTDCQLREHEIRLVRDVLDTQIIDVVGQRLARVADVVLTRTDAHRLELVGVEVGFGAVLRRLRLERLGVRVGRDVVDWADLHLTSERGHAAQLACPRSAVHHLDARGLAALVSRVDTESATEILAVKGAELAADVVRAAHPSVAERVLRAMPGAHAAQIVAAMSEEHAGRWRERLRHAPGRHFLRSRVWPRRRHVRDVTP
;
A
#
# COMPACT_ATOMS: atom_id res chain seq x y z
N MET A 1 -3.34 1.45 21.91
CA MET A 1 -3.26 0.79 20.59
C MET A 1 -4.51 -0.05 20.38
N LEU A 2 -5.15 0.13 19.23
CA LEU A 2 -6.34 -0.56 18.75
C LEU A 2 -5.96 -1.33 17.49
N LEU A 3 -6.61 -2.47 17.26
CA LEU A 3 -6.40 -3.30 16.08
C LEU A 3 -7.64 -3.23 15.20
N LEU A 4 -7.46 -2.98 13.90
CA LEU A 4 -8.56 -2.84 12.95
C LEU A 4 -9.45 -4.09 12.92
N SER A 5 -8.86 -5.28 12.99
CA SER A 5 -9.63 -6.53 12.95
C SER A 5 -10.56 -6.71 14.16
N ARG A 6 -10.31 -6.01 15.28
CA ARG A 6 -11.16 -6.05 16.49
C ARG A 6 -12.30 -5.05 16.46
N ILE A 7 -12.19 -4.01 15.64
CA ILE A 7 -13.21 -2.96 15.50
C ILE A 7 -14.07 -3.16 14.25
N ALA A 8 -13.51 -3.75 13.20
CA ALA A 8 -14.28 -4.11 12.01
C ALA A 8 -15.41 -5.09 12.38
N GLY A 9 -16.60 -4.83 11.86
CA GLY A 9 -17.81 -5.60 12.11
C GLY A 9 -18.63 -5.17 13.33
N GLN A 10 -18.16 -4.20 14.12
CA GLN A 10 -18.93 -3.61 15.23
C GLN A 10 -20.22 -2.97 14.74
N ASP A 11 -21.24 -2.97 15.59
CA ASP A 11 -22.52 -2.32 15.29
C ASP A 11 -22.35 -0.79 15.36
N VAL A 12 -22.91 -0.11 14.35
CA VAL A 12 -22.93 1.35 14.25
C VAL A 12 -24.34 1.82 14.54
N ARG A 13 -24.47 2.77 15.48
CA ARG A 13 -25.73 3.30 15.97
C ARG A 13 -25.86 4.80 15.73
N ALA A 14 -27.10 5.26 15.60
CA ALA A 14 -27.42 6.69 15.63
C ALA A 14 -27.42 7.21 17.07
N ALA A 15 -27.37 8.54 17.25
CA ALA A 15 -27.48 9.18 18.56
C ALA A 15 -28.71 8.74 19.39
N GLY A 16 -29.79 8.29 18.73
CA GLY A 16 -31.00 7.74 19.36
C GLY A 16 -30.99 6.21 19.58
N ASP A 17 -29.82 5.58 19.63
CA ASP A 17 -29.59 4.14 19.82
C ASP A 17 -30.14 3.19 18.71
N ARG A 18 -30.63 3.75 17.61
CA ARG A 18 -31.02 2.97 16.43
C ARG A 18 -29.80 2.34 15.76
N VAL A 19 -29.81 1.04 15.51
CA VAL A 19 -28.78 0.36 14.72
C VAL A 19 -28.89 0.75 13.25
N ILE A 20 -27.83 1.34 12.72
CA ILE A 20 -27.71 1.77 11.32
C ILE A 20 -27.15 0.63 10.47
N GLY A 21 -26.12 -0.04 10.98
CA GLY A 21 -25.38 -1.05 10.23
C GLY A 21 -24.14 -1.53 10.97
N ARG A 22 -23.11 -1.91 10.21
CA ARG A 22 -21.84 -2.41 10.75
C ARG A 22 -20.65 -1.71 10.14
N LEU A 23 -19.63 -1.47 10.96
CA LEU A 23 -18.35 -0.91 10.53
C LEU A 23 -17.69 -1.88 9.54
N ALA A 24 -17.61 -1.49 8.29
CA ALA A 24 -17.03 -2.30 7.23
C ALA A 24 -15.57 -1.93 6.97
N ASP A 25 -15.24 -0.64 7.01
CA ASP A 25 -13.89 -0.15 6.72
C ASP A 25 -13.64 1.23 7.33
N LEU A 26 -12.38 1.62 7.42
CA LEU A 26 -11.94 2.97 7.77
C LEU A 26 -11.07 3.51 6.65
N THR A 27 -11.16 4.81 6.38
CA THR A 27 -10.33 5.44 5.34
C THR A 27 -9.30 6.38 5.91
N VAL A 28 -8.16 6.49 5.24
CA VAL A 28 -7.09 7.47 5.54
C VAL A 28 -6.65 8.13 4.24
N ILE A 29 -6.25 9.39 4.31
CA ILE A 29 -5.64 10.11 3.18
C ILE A 29 -4.12 10.11 3.39
N LEU A 30 -3.39 9.60 2.40
CA LEU A 30 -1.92 9.48 2.52
C LEU A 30 -1.17 10.76 2.15
N SER A 31 -1.77 11.66 1.39
CA SER A 31 -1.11 12.91 0.94
C SER A 31 -1.05 14.02 2.02
N GLN A 32 -1.28 13.71 3.30
CA GLN A 32 -1.37 14.73 4.34
C GLN A 32 0.01 15.39 4.64
N PRO A 33 0.08 16.73 4.73
CA PRO A 33 1.34 17.45 5.02
C PRO A 33 1.92 17.18 6.42
N SER A 34 1.11 16.72 7.36
CA SER A 34 1.52 16.49 8.76
C SER A 34 2.43 15.26 8.92
N GLY A 35 2.44 14.34 7.94
CA GLY A 35 3.05 13.01 8.08
C GLY A 35 2.31 12.07 9.03
N ARG A 36 1.19 12.52 9.63
CA ARG A 36 0.31 11.71 10.46
C ARG A 36 -0.90 11.29 9.65
N HIS A 37 -1.24 10.02 9.70
CA HIS A 37 -2.37 9.48 8.94
C HIS A 37 -3.52 9.20 9.89
N VAL A 38 -4.43 10.16 9.99
CA VAL A 38 -5.64 10.03 10.80
C VAL A 38 -6.79 9.47 9.98
N VAL A 39 -7.68 8.73 10.63
CA VAL A 39 -8.89 8.22 10.02
C VAL A 39 -9.79 9.39 9.62
N GLU A 40 -10.19 9.40 8.36
CA GLU A 40 -10.95 10.48 7.74
C GLU A 40 -12.43 10.12 7.64
N ARG A 41 -12.75 8.89 7.26
CA ARG A 41 -14.13 8.44 7.08
C ARG A 41 -14.32 6.99 7.53
N VAL A 42 -15.58 6.65 7.81
CA VAL A 42 -16.06 5.37 8.29
C VAL A 42 -16.99 4.80 7.25
N LEU A 43 -16.66 3.61 6.71
CA LEU A 43 -17.55 2.88 5.81
C LEU A 43 -18.47 1.97 6.62
N ILE A 44 -19.77 2.11 6.43
CA ILE A 44 -20.80 1.37 7.14
C ILE A 44 -21.60 0.55 6.13
N THR A 45 -21.66 -0.76 6.33
CA THR A 45 -22.57 -1.65 5.58
C THR A 45 -23.90 -1.76 6.29
N ARG A 46 -25.00 -1.67 5.53
CA ARG A 46 -26.37 -1.74 6.03
C ARG A 46 -27.10 -2.97 5.48
N ARG A 47 -28.05 -3.51 6.23
CA ARG A 47 -28.86 -4.65 5.76
C ARG A 47 -29.92 -4.13 4.78
N HIS A 48 -29.92 -4.65 3.55
CA HIS A 48 -30.88 -4.30 2.50
C HIS A 48 -30.89 -2.82 2.07
N ASP A 49 -29.79 -2.09 2.28
CA ASP A 49 -29.62 -0.70 1.87
C ASP A 49 -28.19 -0.45 1.38
N VAL A 50 -27.96 0.67 0.68
CA VAL A 50 -26.64 1.08 0.19
C VAL A 50 -25.69 1.38 1.36
N PRO A 51 -24.39 1.15 1.22
CA PRO A 51 -23.41 1.52 2.24
C PRO A 51 -23.37 3.05 2.46
N LEU A 52 -22.83 3.45 3.61
CA LEU A 52 -22.57 4.85 3.95
C LEU A 52 -21.08 5.08 4.14
N LEU A 53 -20.55 6.17 3.61
CA LEU A 53 -19.16 6.59 3.85
C LEU A 53 -19.14 7.91 4.63
N VAL A 54 -19.22 7.78 5.94
CA VAL A 54 -19.48 8.88 6.88
C VAL A 54 -18.17 9.55 7.29
N PRO A 55 -18.03 10.88 7.20
CA PRO A 55 -16.86 11.59 7.72
C PRO A 55 -16.67 11.40 9.22
N TRP A 56 -15.41 11.39 9.68
CA TRP A 56 -15.07 11.15 11.08
C TRP A 56 -15.66 12.22 12.02
N ASP A 57 -15.91 13.44 11.54
CA ASP A 57 -16.53 14.51 12.33
C ASP A 57 -17.98 14.21 12.77
N GLN A 58 -18.65 13.24 12.13
CA GLN A 58 -19.98 12.78 12.53
C GLN A 58 -19.92 11.68 13.58
N VAL A 59 -18.73 11.21 13.97
CA VAL A 59 -18.56 10.19 15.01
C VAL A 59 -18.63 10.86 16.37
N ILE A 60 -19.70 10.56 17.12
CA ILE A 60 -19.93 11.09 18.47
C ILE A 60 -19.08 10.32 19.48
N SER A 61 -19.12 8.99 19.40
CA SER A 61 -18.35 8.12 20.28
C SER A 61 -17.86 6.88 19.54
N PHE A 62 -16.63 6.48 19.85
CA PHE A 62 -16.01 5.28 19.31
C PHE A 62 -15.55 4.44 20.50
N GLU A 63 -16.29 3.41 20.89
CA GLU A 63 -15.97 2.53 22.02
C GLU A 63 -15.53 1.12 21.56
N ARG A 64 -15.32 0.20 22.50
CA ARG A 64 -14.81 -1.15 22.19
C ARG A 64 -15.80 -2.05 21.46
N ASP A 65 -17.09 -1.79 21.55
CA ASP A 65 -18.12 -2.65 20.97
C ASP A 65 -19.21 -1.84 20.22
N GLN A 66 -19.13 -0.51 20.27
CA GLN A 66 -20.16 0.38 19.74
C GLN A 66 -19.54 1.62 19.12
N LEU A 67 -20.02 1.96 17.92
CA LEU A 67 -19.75 3.22 17.24
C LEU A 67 -21.04 4.03 17.14
N THR A 68 -21.04 5.29 17.58
CA THR A 68 -22.21 6.16 17.50
C THR A 68 -21.96 7.33 16.56
N ILE A 69 -22.89 7.58 15.64
CA ILE A 69 -22.84 8.70 14.69
C ILE A 69 -24.07 9.61 14.81
N THR A 70 -23.92 10.87 14.38
CA THR A 70 -24.95 11.92 14.49
C THR A 70 -26.17 11.65 13.61
N GLU A 71 -25.97 11.42 12.30
CA GLU A 71 -27.06 11.20 11.33
C GLU A 71 -26.66 10.17 10.26
N ASP A 72 -27.64 9.48 9.67
CA ASP A 72 -27.41 8.22 8.97
C ASP A 72 -27.82 8.15 7.49
N ASN A 73 -28.25 9.25 6.87
CA ASN A 73 -28.84 9.18 5.51
C ASN A 73 -28.23 10.11 4.45
N GLN A 74 -27.19 10.87 4.76
CA GLN A 74 -26.64 11.87 3.83
C GLN A 74 -25.38 11.41 3.07
N TYR A 75 -24.77 10.29 3.46
CA TYR A 75 -23.42 9.89 3.01
C TYR A 75 -23.41 8.62 2.16
N THR A 76 -24.37 8.47 1.25
CA THR A 76 -24.51 7.27 0.40
C THR A 76 -23.49 7.21 -0.75
N ASP A 77 -22.88 8.34 -1.12
CA ASP A 77 -21.76 8.37 -2.06
C ASP A 77 -20.48 7.84 -1.38
N CYS A 78 -20.10 6.62 -1.77
CA CYS A 78 -18.94 5.92 -1.23
C CYS A 78 -17.68 6.10 -2.09
N GLN A 79 -17.61 7.12 -2.95
CA GLN A 79 -16.40 7.42 -3.72
C GLN A 79 -15.25 7.89 -2.81
N LEU A 80 -14.05 7.34 -3.07
CA LEU A 80 -12.82 7.70 -2.38
C LEU A 80 -12.19 8.93 -3.02
N ARG A 81 -11.71 9.86 -2.18
CA ARG A 81 -10.94 11.03 -2.62
C ARG A 81 -9.58 10.58 -3.18
N GLU A 82 -8.89 11.51 -3.81
CA GLU A 82 -7.54 11.29 -4.29
C GLU A 82 -6.60 10.89 -3.14
N HIS A 83 -5.75 9.88 -3.35
CA HIS A 83 -4.83 9.34 -2.34
C HIS A 83 -5.47 8.83 -1.05
N GLU A 84 -6.79 8.69 -1.03
CA GLU A 84 -7.51 8.09 0.08
C GLU A 84 -7.63 6.58 -0.11
N ILE A 85 -7.24 5.83 0.90
CA ILE A 85 -7.26 4.36 0.88
C ILE A 85 -8.21 3.81 1.93
N ARG A 86 -8.64 2.57 1.72
CA ARG A 86 -9.46 1.78 2.65
C ARG A 86 -8.56 0.82 3.42
N LEU A 87 -8.55 0.88 4.75
CA LEU A 87 -7.62 0.09 5.56
C LEU A 87 -7.91 -1.41 5.51
N VAL A 88 -9.17 -1.84 5.50
CA VAL A 88 -9.52 -3.26 5.37
C VAL A 88 -9.23 -3.75 3.95
N ARG A 89 -9.61 -2.99 2.92
CA ARG A 89 -9.40 -3.41 1.52
C ARG A 89 -7.93 -3.37 1.09
N ASP A 90 -7.25 -2.27 1.35
CA ASP A 90 -5.97 -1.93 0.71
C ASP A 90 -4.76 -2.27 1.61
N VAL A 91 -4.98 -2.60 2.90
CA VAL A 91 -3.90 -2.87 3.88
C VAL A 91 -4.08 -4.20 4.61
N LEU A 92 -5.26 -4.49 5.17
CA LEU A 92 -5.46 -5.72 5.93
C LEU A 92 -5.34 -6.95 5.02
N ASP A 93 -4.67 -8.01 5.50
CA ASP A 93 -4.45 -9.26 4.77
C ASP A 93 -3.73 -9.11 3.41
N THR A 94 -3.15 -7.93 3.11
CA THR A 94 -2.37 -7.67 1.90
C THR A 94 -0.87 -7.89 2.14
N GLN A 95 -0.11 -7.92 1.05
CA GLN A 95 1.35 -7.93 1.11
C GLN A 95 1.86 -6.49 1.24
N ILE A 96 2.93 -6.33 2.01
CA ILE A 96 3.67 -5.07 2.18
C ILE A 96 5.15 -5.36 2.13
N ILE A 97 5.92 -4.36 1.77
CA ILE A 97 7.38 -4.40 1.84
C ILE A 97 7.80 -3.60 3.06
N ASP A 98 8.40 -4.27 4.02
CA ASP A 98 9.09 -3.67 5.15
C ASP A 98 10.43 -3.15 4.62
N VAL A 99 10.53 -1.83 4.50
CA VAL A 99 11.65 -1.14 3.84
C VAL A 99 12.89 -1.23 4.72
N VAL A 100 12.75 -1.03 6.03
CA VAL A 100 13.84 -1.11 7.00
C VAL A 100 14.30 -2.56 7.18
N GLY A 101 13.36 -3.50 7.37
CA GLY A 101 13.64 -4.94 7.50
C GLY A 101 13.96 -5.65 6.19
N GLN A 102 13.91 -4.95 5.05
CA GLN A 102 14.19 -5.45 3.70
C GLN A 102 13.49 -6.79 3.37
N ARG A 103 12.19 -6.89 3.67
CA ARG A 103 11.44 -8.15 3.47
C ARG A 103 10.04 -7.89 2.94
N LEU A 104 9.51 -8.89 2.24
CA LEU A 104 8.09 -8.95 1.93
C LEU A 104 7.38 -9.60 3.12
N ALA A 105 6.34 -8.95 3.62
CA ALA A 105 5.53 -9.45 4.72
C ALA A 105 4.05 -9.39 4.36
N ARG A 106 3.23 -10.16 5.09
CA ARG A 106 1.77 -10.07 4.99
C ARG A 106 1.25 -9.37 6.23
N VAL A 107 0.38 -8.40 6.04
CA VAL A 107 -0.29 -7.69 7.12
C VAL A 107 -1.28 -8.64 7.79
N ALA A 108 -1.08 -8.84 9.08
CA ALA A 108 -1.99 -9.59 9.94
C ALA A 108 -3.06 -8.66 10.55
N ASP A 109 -2.68 -7.42 10.85
CA ASP A 109 -3.60 -6.42 11.40
C ASP A 109 -3.09 -5.00 11.18
N VAL A 110 -4.00 -4.03 11.23
CA VAL A 110 -3.66 -2.61 11.16
C VAL A 110 -3.69 -2.03 12.56
N VAL A 111 -2.63 -1.31 12.92
CA VAL A 111 -2.41 -0.76 14.26
C VAL A 111 -2.81 0.71 14.26
N LEU A 112 -3.79 1.02 15.11
CA LEU A 112 -4.32 2.36 15.31
C LEU A 112 -4.01 2.83 16.73
N THR A 113 -3.86 4.13 16.94
CA THR A 113 -3.84 4.75 18.27
C THR A 113 -4.89 5.84 18.36
N ARG A 114 -5.34 6.16 19.58
CA ARG A 114 -6.21 7.33 19.78
C ARG A 114 -5.32 8.54 19.99
N THR A 115 -5.65 9.63 19.30
CA THR A 115 -5.07 10.94 19.54
C THR A 115 -5.79 11.64 20.70
N ASP A 116 -5.20 12.71 21.21
CA ASP A 116 -5.80 13.53 22.27
C ASP A 116 -7.14 14.15 21.86
N ALA A 117 -7.36 14.34 20.55
CA ALA A 117 -8.61 14.82 19.97
C ALA A 117 -9.62 13.69 19.67
N HIS A 118 -9.48 12.53 20.32
CA HIS A 118 -10.33 11.34 20.12
C HIS A 118 -10.38 10.79 18.68
N ARG A 119 -9.45 11.19 17.80
CA ARG A 119 -9.32 10.62 16.46
C ARG A 119 -8.50 9.34 16.49
N LEU A 120 -8.67 8.49 15.48
CA LEU A 120 -7.81 7.34 15.27
C LEU A 120 -6.66 7.74 14.34
N GLU A 121 -5.44 7.46 14.76
CA GLU A 121 -4.22 7.63 13.98
C GLU A 121 -3.64 6.26 13.62
N LEU A 122 -3.31 6.09 12.35
CA LEU A 122 -2.61 4.95 11.80
C LEU A 122 -1.12 5.06 12.10
N VAL A 123 -0.62 4.12 12.89
CA VAL A 123 0.79 4.12 13.34
C VAL A 123 1.60 2.99 12.74
N GLY A 124 0.96 1.95 12.22
CA GLY A 124 1.66 0.83 11.61
C GLY A 124 0.80 -0.39 11.36
N VAL A 125 1.46 -1.52 11.14
CA VAL A 125 0.82 -2.81 10.87
C VAL A 125 1.49 -3.92 11.68
N GLU A 126 0.69 -4.85 12.21
CA GLU A 126 1.22 -6.13 12.68
C GLU A 126 1.46 -7.03 11.46
N VAL A 127 2.65 -7.60 11.34
CA VAL A 127 3.02 -8.48 10.24
C VAL A 127 3.22 -9.93 10.69
N GLY A 128 3.09 -10.84 9.72
CA GLY A 128 3.38 -12.26 9.91
C GLY A 128 2.17 -13.09 10.36
N PHE A 129 2.40 -14.38 10.58
CA PHE A 129 1.33 -15.35 10.85
C PHE A 129 0.80 -15.30 12.29
N GLY A 130 1.28 -14.35 13.10
CA GLY A 130 0.89 -14.22 14.51
C GLY A 130 -0.61 -14.14 14.70
N ALA A 131 -1.34 -13.35 13.90
CA ALA A 131 -2.79 -13.28 13.99
C ALA A 131 -3.49 -14.63 13.72
N VAL A 132 -2.99 -15.41 12.75
CA VAL A 132 -3.52 -16.75 12.43
C VAL A 132 -3.24 -17.73 13.58
N LEU A 133 -2.02 -17.73 14.11
CA LEU A 133 -1.61 -18.61 15.20
C LEU A 133 -2.39 -18.31 16.50
N ARG A 134 -2.69 -17.02 16.78
CA ARG A 134 -3.54 -16.60 17.90
C ARG A 134 -5.00 -17.07 17.74
N ARG A 135 -5.55 -17.00 16.52
CA ARG A 135 -6.92 -17.50 16.22
C ARG A 135 -7.04 -19.00 16.42
N LEU A 136 -5.98 -19.75 16.15
CA LEU A 136 -5.93 -21.21 16.36
C LEU A 136 -5.60 -21.60 17.81
N ARG A 137 -5.44 -20.64 18.74
CA ARG A 137 -5.01 -20.87 20.14
C ARG A 137 -3.72 -21.69 20.27
N LEU A 138 -2.86 -21.67 19.25
CA LEU A 138 -1.58 -22.39 19.22
C LEU A 138 -0.53 -21.78 20.16
N GLU A 139 -0.86 -20.63 20.76
CA GLU A 139 -0.11 -19.98 21.85
C GLU A 139 0.11 -20.93 23.04
N ARG A 140 -0.82 -21.88 23.24
CA ARG A 140 -0.75 -22.92 24.29
C ARG A 140 0.35 -23.96 24.03
N LEU A 141 0.92 -24.01 22.82
CA LEU A 141 2.02 -24.92 22.44
C LEU A 141 3.40 -24.28 22.67
N GLY A 142 3.48 -23.15 23.38
CA GLY A 142 4.75 -22.52 23.72
C GLY A 142 5.38 -21.68 22.60
N VAL A 143 4.69 -21.51 21.47
CA VAL A 143 5.11 -20.60 20.41
C VAL A 143 4.90 -19.16 20.87
N ARG A 144 5.94 -18.53 21.43
CA ARG A 144 5.94 -17.08 21.69
C ARG A 144 5.99 -16.33 20.38
N VAL A 145 4.83 -15.91 19.88
CA VAL A 145 4.78 -14.99 18.74
C VAL A 145 4.89 -13.57 19.28
N GLY A 146 6.09 -12.99 19.19
CA GLY A 146 6.28 -11.56 19.44
C GLY A 146 5.40 -10.74 18.47
N ARG A 147 4.97 -9.56 18.90
CA ARG A 147 4.35 -8.60 17.97
C ARG A 147 5.43 -8.06 17.06
N ASP A 148 5.46 -8.53 15.82
CA ASP A 148 6.27 -7.95 14.76
C ASP A 148 5.46 -6.80 14.17
N VAL A 149 5.79 -5.57 14.56
CA VAL A 149 5.09 -4.35 14.14
C VAL A 149 6.03 -3.57 13.22
N VAL A 150 5.54 -3.23 12.03
CA VAL A 150 6.23 -2.34 11.10
C VAL A 150 5.57 -0.97 11.20
N ASP A 151 6.38 0.07 11.39
CA ASP A 151 5.90 1.46 11.39
C ASP A 151 5.31 1.79 10.01
N TRP A 152 4.24 2.59 9.99
CA TRP A 152 3.63 3.02 8.74
C TRP A 152 4.60 3.82 7.85
N ALA A 153 5.50 4.59 8.45
CA ALA A 153 6.51 5.35 7.71
C ALA A 153 7.56 4.47 7.04
N ASP A 154 7.73 3.23 7.52
CA ASP A 154 8.80 2.31 7.11
C ASP A 154 8.31 1.19 6.17
N LEU A 155 7.08 1.29 5.65
CA LEU A 155 6.50 0.29 4.76
C LEU A 155 6.07 0.85 3.39
N HIS A 156 6.04 -0.05 2.42
CA HIS A 156 5.48 0.19 1.10
C HIS A 156 4.37 -0.81 0.81
N LEU A 157 3.19 -0.31 0.44
CA LEU A 157 2.00 -1.10 0.12
C LEU A 157 2.12 -1.70 -1.28
N THR A 158 1.70 -2.97 -1.44
CA THR A 158 1.62 -3.61 -2.76
C THR A 158 0.20 -3.60 -3.33
N SER A 159 -0.78 -3.03 -2.62
CA SER A 159 -2.11 -2.80 -3.18
C SER A 159 -2.04 -1.68 -4.22
N GLU A 160 -2.71 -1.84 -5.36
CA GLU A 160 -2.66 -0.88 -6.48
C GLU A 160 -2.93 0.56 -6.01
N ARG A 161 -4.01 0.77 -5.24
CA ARG A 161 -4.37 2.09 -4.73
C ARG A 161 -3.41 2.60 -3.66
N GLY A 162 -2.94 1.72 -2.77
CA GLY A 162 -1.96 2.07 -1.74
C GLY A 162 -0.62 2.48 -2.34
N HIS A 163 -0.16 1.72 -3.33
CA HIS A 163 1.05 1.99 -4.10
C HIS A 163 0.99 3.37 -4.76
N ALA A 164 -0.06 3.62 -5.55
CA ALA A 164 -0.26 4.89 -6.24
C ALA A 164 -0.33 6.06 -5.24
N ALA A 165 -1.04 5.89 -4.13
CA ALA A 165 -1.15 6.90 -3.09
C ALA A 165 0.20 7.21 -2.40
N GLN A 166 1.04 6.20 -2.18
CA GLN A 166 2.37 6.40 -1.61
C GLN A 166 3.35 7.03 -2.60
N LEU A 167 3.26 6.69 -3.90
CA LEU A 167 4.06 7.36 -4.94
C LEU A 167 3.75 8.86 -5.02
N ALA A 168 2.49 9.24 -4.87
CA ALA A 168 2.08 10.64 -4.88
C ALA A 168 2.33 11.39 -3.56
N CYS A 169 2.62 10.69 -2.47
CA CYS A 169 2.90 11.31 -1.17
C CYS A 169 4.42 11.43 -0.93
N PRO A 170 5.01 12.65 -0.95
CA PRO A 170 6.45 12.85 -0.84
C PRO A 170 7.10 12.36 0.46
N ARG A 171 6.31 12.13 1.52
CA ARG A 171 6.79 11.63 2.81
C ARG A 171 6.86 10.11 2.91
N SER A 172 6.33 9.39 1.92
CA SER A 172 6.36 7.93 1.92
C SER A 172 7.78 7.40 1.80
N ALA A 173 8.07 6.25 2.41
CA ALA A 173 9.39 5.62 2.44
C ALA A 173 10.11 5.63 1.08
N VAL A 174 9.39 5.32 0.00
CA VAL A 174 9.90 5.30 -1.37
C VAL A 174 10.63 6.59 -1.80
N HIS A 175 10.29 7.75 -1.23
CA HIS A 175 10.93 9.05 -1.50
C HIS A 175 12.17 9.36 -0.69
N HIS A 176 12.44 8.58 0.34
CA HIS A 176 13.59 8.75 1.20
C HIS A 176 14.62 7.63 1.07
N LEU A 177 14.36 6.66 0.20
CA LEU A 177 15.30 5.59 -0.12
C LEU A 177 16.41 6.07 -1.04
N ASP A 178 17.63 5.65 -0.73
CA ASP A 178 18.78 5.76 -1.63
C ASP A 178 18.69 4.74 -2.77
N ALA A 179 19.66 4.78 -3.70
CA ALA A 179 19.68 3.86 -4.84
C ALA A 179 19.68 2.38 -4.43
N ARG A 180 20.31 2.03 -3.30
CA ARG A 180 20.35 0.66 -2.78
C ARG A 180 19.01 0.24 -2.18
N GLY A 181 18.38 1.10 -1.40
CA GLY A 181 17.05 0.89 -0.84
C GLY A 181 16.00 0.76 -1.93
N LEU A 182 16.04 1.63 -2.94
CA LEU A 182 15.18 1.52 -4.12
C LEU A 182 15.46 0.23 -4.90
N ALA A 183 16.71 -0.18 -5.07
CA ALA A 183 17.05 -1.45 -5.73
C ALA A 183 16.45 -2.65 -4.97
N ALA A 184 16.51 -2.62 -3.65
CA ALA A 184 15.89 -3.63 -2.79
C ALA A 184 14.35 -3.59 -2.91
N LEU A 185 13.74 -2.41 -2.96
CA LEU A 185 12.29 -2.24 -3.14
C LEU A 185 11.82 -2.79 -4.51
N VAL A 186 12.43 -2.33 -5.62
CA VAL A 186 12.05 -2.75 -6.99
C VAL A 186 12.28 -4.24 -7.25
N SER A 187 13.16 -4.88 -6.49
CA SER A 187 13.37 -6.34 -6.54
C SER A 187 12.21 -7.14 -5.93
N ARG A 188 11.40 -6.54 -5.07
CA ARG A 188 10.34 -7.19 -4.26
C ARG A 188 8.93 -6.85 -4.72
N VAL A 189 8.72 -5.71 -5.38
CA VAL A 189 7.46 -5.40 -6.06
C VAL A 189 7.36 -6.11 -7.42
N ASP A 190 6.16 -6.16 -7.98
CA ASP A 190 5.94 -6.59 -9.35
C ASP A 190 6.56 -5.60 -10.36
N THR A 191 6.53 -5.96 -11.64
CA THR A 191 7.16 -5.14 -12.69
C THR A 191 6.49 -3.81 -12.90
N GLU A 192 5.17 -3.75 -12.83
CA GLU A 192 4.43 -2.52 -13.10
C GLU A 192 4.78 -1.49 -12.02
N SER A 193 4.63 -1.87 -10.75
CA SER A 193 5.04 -1.02 -9.63
C SER A 193 6.53 -0.66 -9.66
N ALA A 194 7.42 -1.59 -10.05
CA ALA A 194 8.84 -1.28 -10.19
C ALA A 194 9.09 -0.19 -11.26
N THR A 195 8.36 -0.24 -12.38
CA THR A 195 8.47 0.75 -13.45
C THR A 195 7.94 2.11 -13.01
N GLU A 196 6.82 2.15 -12.28
CA GLU A 196 6.22 3.36 -11.75
C GLU A 196 7.14 4.03 -10.72
N ILE A 197 7.73 3.25 -9.80
CA ILE A 197 8.72 3.75 -8.83
C ILE A 197 9.87 4.45 -9.55
N LEU A 198 10.50 3.79 -10.53
CA LEU A 198 11.64 4.38 -11.23
C LEU A 198 11.25 5.60 -12.07
N ALA A 199 10.05 5.60 -12.68
CA ALA A 199 9.56 6.74 -13.44
C ALA A 199 9.41 7.98 -12.55
N VAL A 200 8.88 7.84 -11.33
CA VAL A 200 8.73 8.94 -10.37
C VAL A 200 10.06 9.47 -9.86
N LYS A 201 11.13 8.67 -9.83
CA LYS A 201 12.47 9.09 -9.38
C LYS A 201 13.28 9.88 -10.40
N GLY A 202 12.88 9.84 -11.66
CA GLY A 202 13.64 10.45 -12.75
C GLY A 202 14.86 9.62 -13.15
N ALA A 203 15.42 9.95 -14.32
CA ALA A 203 16.41 9.14 -15.02
C ALA A 203 17.73 8.95 -14.25
N GLU A 204 18.24 10.00 -13.60
CA GLU A 204 19.52 9.98 -12.87
C GLU A 204 19.50 8.98 -11.72
N LEU A 205 18.55 9.13 -10.79
CA LEU A 205 18.44 8.23 -9.67
C LEU A 205 18.07 6.81 -10.15
N ALA A 206 17.19 6.67 -11.13
CA ALA A 206 16.85 5.36 -11.69
C ALA A 206 18.06 4.65 -12.33
N ALA A 207 19.00 5.38 -12.93
CA ALA A 207 20.24 4.83 -13.46
C ALA A 207 21.11 4.24 -12.34
N ASP A 208 21.20 4.95 -11.21
CA ASP A 208 21.87 4.44 -10.01
C ASP A 208 21.17 3.22 -9.41
N VAL A 209 19.82 3.20 -9.40
CA VAL A 209 19.07 2.01 -8.96
C VAL A 209 19.38 0.82 -9.86
N VAL A 210 19.37 1.01 -11.19
CA VAL A 210 19.69 -0.04 -12.17
C VAL A 210 21.10 -0.59 -11.95
N ARG A 211 22.06 0.28 -11.62
CA ARG A 211 23.45 -0.11 -11.32
C ARG A 211 23.57 -0.88 -10.01
N ALA A 212 22.78 -0.51 -8.98
CA ALA A 212 22.78 -1.17 -7.68
C ALA A 212 21.98 -2.49 -7.67
N ALA A 213 20.99 -2.63 -8.56
CA ALA A 213 20.14 -3.81 -8.64
C ALA A 213 20.84 -5.00 -9.29
N HIS A 214 20.33 -6.21 -9.00
CA HIS A 214 20.76 -7.40 -9.71
C HIS A 214 20.43 -7.27 -11.21
N PRO A 215 21.31 -7.70 -12.15
CA PRO A 215 21.09 -7.51 -13.58
C PRO A 215 19.76 -8.05 -14.10
N SER A 216 19.24 -9.13 -13.50
CA SER A 216 17.92 -9.65 -13.87
C SER A 216 16.77 -8.74 -13.45
N VAL A 217 16.89 -8.04 -12.33
CA VAL A 217 15.89 -7.07 -11.86
C VAL A 217 15.93 -5.83 -12.74
N ALA A 218 17.12 -5.30 -13.01
CA ALA A 218 17.27 -4.13 -13.86
C ALA A 218 16.77 -4.37 -15.30
N GLU A 219 17.12 -5.51 -15.91
CA GLU A 219 16.64 -5.85 -17.25
C GLU A 219 15.12 -6.01 -17.29
N ARG A 220 14.52 -6.57 -16.24
CA ARG A 220 13.07 -6.75 -16.12
C ARG A 220 12.33 -5.42 -16.15
N VAL A 221 12.83 -4.47 -15.36
CA VAL A 221 12.23 -3.14 -15.27
C VAL A 221 12.44 -2.35 -16.56
N LEU A 222 13.69 -2.28 -17.06
CA LEU A 222 14.01 -1.55 -18.29
C LEU A 222 13.23 -2.05 -19.51
N ARG A 223 13.00 -3.36 -19.63
CA ARG A 223 12.22 -3.93 -20.75
C ARG A 223 10.72 -3.67 -20.64
N ALA A 224 10.20 -3.45 -19.44
CA ALA A 224 8.78 -3.22 -19.22
C ALA A 224 8.40 -1.75 -19.32
N MET A 225 9.35 -0.84 -19.15
CA MET A 225 9.16 0.59 -19.35
C MET A 225 8.90 0.93 -20.82
N PRO A 226 8.20 2.05 -21.10
CA PRO A 226 8.20 2.66 -22.42
C PRO A 226 9.64 2.91 -22.89
N GLY A 227 9.92 2.64 -24.17
CA GLY A 227 11.28 2.70 -24.71
C GLY A 227 11.96 4.06 -24.51
N ALA A 228 11.19 5.16 -24.55
CA ALA A 228 11.71 6.51 -24.27
C ALA A 228 12.22 6.65 -22.82
N HIS A 229 11.48 6.17 -21.82
CA HIS A 229 11.91 6.21 -20.42
C HIS A 229 13.12 5.31 -20.17
N ALA A 230 13.12 4.09 -20.71
CA ALA A 230 14.26 3.19 -20.59
C ALA A 230 15.52 3.80 -21.24
N ALA A 231 15.38 4.44 -22.40
CA ALA A 231 16.49 5.12 -23.07
C ALA A 231 17.04 6.29 -22.24
N GLN A 232 16.18 7.10 -21.61
CA GLN A 232 16.61 8.19 -20.73
C GLN A 232 17.42 7.67 -19.54
N ILE A 233 16.95 6.60 -18.88
CA ILE A 233 17.66 5.97 -17.76
C ILE A 233 19.03 5.44 -18.22
N VAL A 234 19.08 4.76 -19.36
CA VAL A 234 20.34 4.25 -19.91
C VAL A 234 21.28 5.39 -20.32
N ALA A 235 20.76 6.51 -20.81
CA ALA A 235 21.55 7.68 -21.19
C ALA A 235 22.13 8.46 -20.00
N ALA A 236 21.49 8.39 -18.83
CA ALA A 236 21.99 8.98 -17.58
C ALA A 236 23.16 8.19 -16.97
N MET A 237 23.46 6.98 -17.46
CA MET A 237 24.61 6.21 -17.01
C MET A 237 25.93 6.69 -17.64
N SER A 238 27.06 6.34 -17.03
CA SER A 238 28.37 6.44 -17.70
C SER A 238 28.34 5.65 -19.02
N GLU A 239 29.06 6.12 -20.06
CA GLU A 239 29.02 5.51 -21.40
C GLU A 239 29.34 4.00 -21.41
N GLU A 240 30.27 3.55 -20.57
CA GLU A 240 30.58 2.12 -20.41
C GLU A 240 29.36 1.30 -19.95
N HIS A 241 28.67 1.75 -18.90
CA HIS A 241 27.45 1.13 -18.39
C HIS A 241 26.31 1.21 -19.41
N ALA A 242 26.13 2.37 -20.04
CA ALA A 242 25.10 2.57 -21.06
C ALA A 242 25.30 1.62 -22.23
N GLY A 243 26.53 1.47 -22.72
CA GLY A 243 26.89 0.53 -23.79
C GLY A 243 26.52 -0.92 -23.46
N ARG A 244 26.86 -1.39 -22.24
CA ARG A 244 26.46 -2.73 -21.77
C ARG A 244 24.95 -2.94 -21.79
N TRP A 245 24.19 -1.95 -21.32
CA TRP A 245 22.73 -2.05 -21.28
C TRP A 245 22.08 -1.98 -22.64
N ARG A 246 22.55 -1.09 -23.54
CA ARG A 246 22.08 -1.03 -24.93
C ARG A 246 22.28 -2.39 -25.63
N GLU A 247 23.46 -3.00 -25.45
CA GLU A 247 23.75 -4.30 -26.05
C GLU A 247 22.89 -5.44 -25.47
N ARG A 248 22.70 -5.45 -24.15
CA ARG A 248 21.83 -6.41 -23.48
C ARG A 248 20.37 -6.30 -23.93
N LEU A 249 19.85 -5.08 -24.07
CA LEU A 249 18.45 -4.83 -24.42
C LEU A 249 18.13 -5.12 -25.89
N ARG A 250 19.12 -5.05 -26.80
CA ARG A 250 18.99 -5.46 -28.22
C ARG A 250 18.61 -6.92 -28.38
N HIS A 251 19.12 -7.77 -27.49
CA HIS A 251 18.85 -9.21 -27.53
C HIS A 251 17.48 -9.53 -26.92
N ALA A 252 16.84 -10.59 -27.41
CA ALA A 252 15.63 -11.10 -26.78
C ALA A 252 15.92 -11.55 -25.33
N PRO A 253 14.99 -11.34 -24.39
CA PRO A 253 15.18 -11.78 -23.01
C PRO A 253 15.40 -13.30 -22.96
N GLY A 254 16.32 -13.75 -22.11
CA GLY A 254 16.60 -15.17 -21.94
C GLY A 254 15.36 -15.95 -21.48
N ARG A 255 15.29 -17.26 -21.77
CA ARG A 255 14.12 -18.12 -21.45
C ARG A 255 13.68 -18.08 -19.98
N HIS A 256 14.60 -17.78 -19.05
CA HIS A 256 14.30 -17.64 -17.63
C HIS A 256 13.46 -16.39 -17.30
N PHE A 257 13.58 -15.31 -18.08
CA PHE A 257 12.77 -14.10 -17.93
C PHE A 257 11.29 -14.35 -18.25
N LEU A 258 11.03 -15.08 -19.32
CA LEU A 258 9.68 -15.38 -19.81
C LEU A 258 8.89 -16.32 -18.88
N ARG A 259 9.57 -17.02 -17.97
CA ARG A 259 8.97 -17.93 -16.98
C ARG A 259 8.68 -17.27 -15.63
N SER A 260 9.33 -16.15 -15.33
CA SER A 260 8.96 -15.36 -14.16
C SER A 260 7.54 -14.83 -14.36
N ARG A 261 6.64 -14.95 -13.37
CA ARG A 261 5.24 -14.47 -13.40
C ARG A 261 5.11 -12.93 -13.48
N VAL A 262 6.13 -12.28 -14.02
CA VAL A 262 6.49 -10.90 -13.83
C VAL A 262 6.55 -10.15 -15.19
N TRP A 263 6.17 -10.83 -16.28
CA TRP A 263 5.93 -10.22 -17.58
C TRP A 263 4.43 -9.88 -17.72
N PRO A 264 4.04 -8.62 -17.96
CA PRO A 264 2.65 -8.31 -18.23
C PRO A 264 2.25 -9.03 -19.52
N ARG A 265 1.21 -9.87 -19.48
CA ARG A 265 0.49 -10.22 -20.71
C ARG A 265 -0.06 -8.91 -21.25
N ARG A 266 0.58 -8.36 -22.30
CA ARG A 266 0.17 -7.12 -22.98
C ARG A 266 -1.36 -7.11 -23.08
N ARG A 267 -2.03 -6.24 -22.32
CA ARG A 267 -3.38 -5.83 -22.70
C ARG A 267 -3.17 -4.89 -23.88
N HIS A 268 -3.68 -5.29 -25.04
CA HIS A 268 -3.82 -4.38 -26.17
C HIS A 268 -4.63 -3.17 -25.69
N VAL A 269 -3.96 -2.04 -25.52
CA VAL A 269 -4.63 -0.74 -25.58
C VAL A 269 -5.16 -0.66 -27.01
N ARG A 270 -6.47 -0.64 -27.16
CA ARG A 270 -7.09 -0.25 -28.43
C ARG A 270 -6.81 1.23 -28.58
N ASP A 271 -6.14 1.59 -29.66
CA ASP A 271 -6.05 2.96 -30.13
C ASP A 271 -7.47 3.54 -30.20
N VAL A 272 -7.72 4.55 -29.38
CA VAL A 272 -8.78 5.53 -29.63
C VAL A 272 -8.04 6.75 -30.18
N THR A 273 -7.88 6.78 -31.49
CA THR A 273 -7.67 8.03 -32.22
C THR A 273 -9.02 8.75 -32.37
N PRO A 274 -8.99 10.09 -32.51
CA PRO A 274 -10.05 11.00 -32.07
C PRO A 274 -11.36 10.93 -32.86
#